data_AF-A0A7S2S615-F1
#
_entry.id   AF-A0A7S2S615-F1
#
_cell.length_a   1.000
_cell.length_b   1.000
_cell.length_c   1.000
_cell.angle_alpha   90.00
_cell.angle_beta   90.00
_cell.angle_gamma   90.00
#
_symmetry.space_group_name_H-M   'P 1'
#
loop_
_entity.id
_entity.type
_entity.pdbx_description
1 polymer ?
#
loop_
_entity_poly.entity_id
_entity_poly.type
_entity_poly.pdbx_seq_one_letter_code
_entity_poly.pdbx_strand_id
1 'polypeptide(L)'
;PGFSHYFKKASDEEREHAERLMKYQNTRGGRIVLQDIKKPDRDEWGTGLDAMQVALQLEKTVNQSLLDLHKVADGHGDAQMCDFIETHYLEEQVNAIKEIADHITQLKRVGAGLGEYEYDRRLES
;
A
#
# COMPACT_ATOMS: atom_id res chain seq x y z
N PRO A 1 -15.59 -7.52 11.41
CA PRO A 1 -16.16 -6.95 10.17
C PRO A 1 -15.03 -6.74 9.15
N GLY A 2 -15.29 -7.12 7.91
CA GLY A 2 -14.23 -7.41 6.94
C GLY A 2 -13.43 -6.21 6.46
N PHE A 3 -14.08 -5.09 6.08
CA PHE A 3 -13.36 -3.89 5.61
C PHE A 3 -12.42 -3.33 6.68
N SER A 4 -12.88 -3.26 7.94
CA SER A 4 -12.05 -2.79 9.05
C SER A 4 -10.85 -3.71 9.29
N HIS A 5 -11.05 -5.02 9.19
CA HIS A 5 -9.97 -5.99 9.37
C HIS A 5 -8.96 -5.89 8.21
N TYR A 6 -9.45 -5.79 6.98
CA TYR A 6 -8.64 -5.62 5.78
C TYR A 6 -7.72 -4.39 5.87
N PHE A 7 -8.29 -3.21 6.12
CA PHE A 7 -7.49 -1.98 6.20
C PHE A 7 -6.60 -1.92 7.44
N LYS A 8 -6.98 -2.61 8.53
CA LYS A 8 -6.08 -2.76 9.68
C LYS A 8 -4.85 -3.59 9.33
N LYS A 9 -5.03 -4.71 8.62
CA LYS A 9 -3.93 -5.55 8.13
C LYS A 9 -3.01 -4.77 7.20
N ALA A 10 -3.58 -4.07 6.21
CA ALA A 10 -2.81 -3.21 5.31
C ALA A 10 -2.01 -2.13 6.07
N SER A 11 -2.62 -1.51 7.09
CA SER A 11 -1.90 -0.54 7.93
C SER A 11 -0.74 -1.14 8.71
N ASP A 12 -0.82 -2.42 9.11
CA ASP A 12 0.27 -3.11 9.81
C ASP A 12 1.37 -3.52 8.83
N GLU A 13 1.01 -3.99 7.63
CA GLU A 13 1.95 -4.30 6.54
C GLU A 13 2.76 -3.05 6.10
N GLU A 14 2.11 -1.91 5.91
CA GLU A 14 2.79 -0.65 5.56
C GLU A 14 3.76 -0.17 6.66
N ARG A 15 3.44 -0.48 7.92
CA ARG A 15 4.37 -0.23 9.02
C ARG A 15 5.61 -1.11 8.92
N GLU A 16 5.45 -2.39 8.58
CA GLU A 16 6.58 -3.30 8.35
C GLU A 16 7.43 -2.85 7.15
N HIS A 17 6.82 -2.35 6.07
CA HIS A 17 7.52 -1.76 4.93
C HIS A 17 8.39 -0.57 5.36
N ALA A 18 7.84 0.35 6.16
CA ALA A 18 8.58 1.49 6.69
C ALA A 18 9.76 1.05 7.59
N GLU A 19 9.53 0.10 8.49
CA GLU A 19 10.58 -0.44 9.39
C GLU A 19 11.68 -1.18 8.61
N ARG A 20 11.32 -1.87 7.51
CA ARG A 20 12.26 -2.52 6.58
C ARG A 20 13.19 -1.50 5.90
N LEU A 21 12.65 -0.37 5.43
CA LEU A 21 13.47 0.75 4.91
C LEU A 21 14.41 1.32 5.96
N MET A 22 13.94 1.53 7.20
CA MET A 22 14.77 2.01 8.31
C MET A 22 15.93 1.05 8.60
N LYS A 23 15.65 -0.26 8.64
CA LYS A 23 16.68 -1.28 8.83
C LYS A 23 17.70 -1.25 7.68
N TYR A 24 17.23 -1.16 6.44
CA TYR A 24 18.09 -1.10 5.26
C TYR A 24 19.00 0.13 5.29
N GLN A 25 18.46 1.29 5.67
CA GLN A 25 19.23 2.52 5.83
C GLN A 25 20.39 2.33 6.82
N ASN A 26 20.14 1.69 7.97
CA ASN A 26 21.19 1.37 8.94
C ASN A 26 22.21 0.34 8.39
N THR A 27 21.75 -0.69 7.67
CA THR A 27 22.62 -1.70 7.04
C THR A 27 23.60 -1.07 6.06
N ARG A 28 23.18 -0.05 5.31
CA ARG A 28 24.02 0.69 4.36
C ARG A 28 24.90 1.76 5.03
N GLY A 29 24.85 1.90 6.35
CA GLY A 29 25.59 2.91 7.11
C GLY A 29 25.00 4.32 7.03
N GLY A 30 23.78 4.45 6.51
CA GLY A 30 23.03 5.69 6.45
C GLY A 30 22.52 6.13 7.83
N ARG A 31 21.82 7.27 7.87
CA ARG A 31 21.18 7.79 9.08
C ARG A 31 19.69 8.00 8.83
N ILE A 32 18.87 7.57 9.77
CA ILE A 32 17.42 7.78 9.74
C ILE A 32 17.13 9.19 10.25
N VAL A 33 16.35 9.96 9.49
CA VAL A 33 15.88 11.29 9.87
C VAL A 33 14.35 11.31 9.71
N LEU A 34 13.64 11.23 10.84
CA LEU A 34 12.17 11.21 10.84
C LEU A 34 11.60 12.62 10.61
N GLN A 35 10.46 12.68 9.94
CA GLN A 35 9.67 13.89 9.71
C GLN A 35 8.23 13.66 10.19
N ASP A 36 7.45 14.74 10.29
CA ASP A 36 6.04 14.64 10.66
C ASP A 36 5.26 13.77 9.68
N ILE A 37 4.55 12.77 10.20
CA ILE A 37 3.54 12.02 9.43
C ILE A 37 2.30 12.90 9.38
N LYS A 38 1.92 13.35 8.17
CA LYS A 38 0.71 14.15 7.98
C LYS A 38 -0.52 13.29 8.23
N LYS A 39 -1.56 13.91 8.81
CA LYS A 39 -2.85 13.23 8.96
C LYS A 39 -3.41 12.84 7.59
N PRO A 40 -4.29 11.83 7.51
CA PRO A 40 -5.00 11.51 6.27
C PRO A 40 -5.75 12.71 5.68
N ASP A 41 -6.04 12.66 4.38
CA ASP A 41 -6.68 13.75 3.62
C ASP A 41 -8.13 14.02 4.06
N ARG A 42 -8.78 13.03 4.68
CA ARG A 42 -10.16 13.07 5.17
C ARG A 42 -10.34 12.28 6.45
N ASP A 43 -11.40 12.61 7.19
CA ASP A 43 -11.75 11.95 8.45
C ASP A 43 -12.85 10.88 8.24
N GLU A 44 -13.59 10.92 7.13
CA GLU A 44 -14.59 9.93 6.72
C GLU A 44 -14.32 9.42 5.29
N TRP A 45 -14.51 8.12 5.07
CA TRP A 45 -14.10 7.42 3.83
C TRP A 45 -15.25 7.02 2.91
N GLY A 46 -16.50 7.28 3.30
CA GLY A 46 -17.69 6.94 2.50
C GLY A 46 -18.01 5.44 2.56
N THR A 47 -18.35 4.86 1.41
CA THR A 47 -18.63 3.43 1.26
C THR A 47 -17.34 2.61 1.22
N GLY A 48 -17.44 1.28 1.35
CA GLY A 48 -16.32 0.37 1.15
C GLY A 48 -15.75 0.47 -0.27
N LEU A 49 -16.59 0.76 -1.28
CA LEU A 49 -16.12 1.05 -2.63
C LEU A 49 -15.29 2.34 -2.69
N ASP A 50 -15.73 3.40 -2.01
CA ASP A 50 -15.00 4.68 -1.98
C ASP A 50 -13.64 4.50 -1.27
N ALA A 51 -13.63 3.81 -0.13
CA ALA A 51 -12.41 3.49 0.61
C ALA A 51 -11.40 2.70 -0.23
N MET A 52 -11.85 1.66 -0.94
CA MET A 52 -11.00 0.87 -1.84
C MET A 52 -10.44 1.70 -3.00
N GLN A 53 -11.22 2.64 -3.55
CA GLN A 53 -10.73 3.54 -4.60
C GLN A 53 -9.63 4.48 -4.09
N VAL A 54 -9.77 4.98 -2.85
CA VAL A 54 -8.72 5.80 -2.24
C VAL A 54 -7.47 4.97 -1.97
N ALA A 55 -7.62 3.75 -1.44
CA ALA A 55 -6.50 2.83 -1.23
C ALA A 55 -5.75 2.53 -2.53
N LEU A 56 -6.46 2.26 -3.63
CA LEU A 56 -5.82 2.03 -4.94
C LEU A 56 -4.97 3.23 -5.39
N GLN A 57 -5.45 4.45 -5.16
CA GLN A 57 -4.72 5.65 -5.53
C GLN A 57 -3.51 5.89 -4.63
N LEU A 58 -3.63 5.58 -3.34
CA LEU A 58 -2.51 5.62 -2.40
C LEU A 58 -1.42 4.62 -2.82
N GLU A 59 -1.77 3.37 -3.09
CA GLU A 59 -0.82 2.33 -3.54
C GLU A 59 -0.09 2.72 -4.83
N LYS A 60 -0.80 3.32 -5.79
CA LYS A 60 -0.17 3.85 -7.00
C LYS A 60 0.81 4.99 -6.71
N THR A 61 0.52 5.82 -5.71
CA THR A 61 1.38 6.94 -5.31
C THR A 61 2.65 6.44 -4.62
N VAL A 62 2.51 5.44 -3.75
CA VAL A 62 3.64 4.74 -3.11
C VAL A 62 4.50 4.04 -4.15
N ASN A 63 3.88 3.27 -5.06
CA ASN A 63 4.58 2.59 -6.15
C ASN A 63 5.35 3.57 -7.05
N GLN A 64 4.75 4.73 -7.39
CA GLN A 64 5.46 5.75 -8.16
C GLN A 64 6.68 6.28 -7.41
N SER A 65 6.55 6.51 -6.10
CA SER A 65 7.68 6.94 -5.25
C SER A 65 8.80 5.89 -5.20
N LEU A 66 8.46 4.60 -5.15
CA LEU A 66 9.41 3.49 -5.21
C LEU A 66 10.12 3.39 -6.56
N LEU A 67 9.39 3.56 -7.67
CA LEU A 67 9.97 3.62 -9.01
C LEU A 67 10.95 4.77 -9.17
N ASP A 68 10.64 5.93 -8.60
CA ASP A 68 11.52 7.09 -8.65
C ASP A 68 12.74 6.90 -7.74
N LEU A 69 12.58 6.27 -6.57
CA LEU A 69 13.70 5.87 -5.72
C LEU A 69 14.62 4.84 -6.39
N HIS A 70 14.04 3.87 -7.10
CA HIS A 70 14.78 2.88 -7.88
C HIS A 70 15.61 3.55 -8.99
N LYS A 71 15.05 4.51 -9.74
CA LYS A 71 15.81 5.29 -10.72
C LYS A 71 16.98 6.07 -10.10
N VAL A 72 16.82 6.57 -8.88
CA VAL A 72 17.92 7.23 -8.16
C VAL A 72 19.04 6.22 -7.85
N ALA A 73 18.69 5.03 -7.35
CA ALA A 73 19.66 3.97 -7.10
C ALA A 73 20.40 3.56 -8.39
N ASP A 74 19.68 3.33 -9.48
CA ASP A 74 20.24 2.98 -10.78
C ASP A 74 21.13 4.09 -11.35
N GLY A 75 20.70 5.35 -11.24
CA GLY A 75 21.50 6.51 -11.64
C GLY A 75 22.83 6.67 -10.90
N HIS A 76 22.94 6.07 -9.71
CA HIS A 76 24.18 5.99 -8.93
C HIS A 76 24.92 4.65 -9.06
N GLY A 77 24.43 3.72 -9.90
CA GLY A 77 25.00 2.39 -10.07
C GLY A 77 24.86 1.50 -8.83
N ASP A 78 23.89 1.77 -7.95
CA ASP A 78 23.66 0.99 -6.73
C ASP A 78 22.81 -0.24 -7.00
N ALA A 79 23.43 -1.25 -7.62
CA ALA A 79 22.76 -2.49 -8.00
C ALA A 79 22.09 -3.20 -6.81
N GLN A 80 22.67 -3.12 -5.62
CA GLN A 80 22.11 -3.79 -4.44
C GLN A 80 20.86 -3.06 -3.93
N MET A 81 20.82 -1.73 -3.99
CA MET A 81 19.61 -0.97 -3.64
C MET A 81 18.49 -1.17 -4.68
N CYS A 82 18.82 -1.26 -5.97
CA CYS A 82 17.85 -1.63 -7.00
C CYS A 82 17.21 -2.99 -6.70
N ASP A 83 18.02 -4.03 -6.49
CA ASP A 83 17.57 -5.39 -6.14
C ASP A 83 16.72 -5.41 -4.86
N PHE A 84 17.12 -4.64 -3.83
CA PHE A 84 16.35 -4.53 -2.59
C PHE A 84 14.96 -3.92 -2.83
N ILE A 85 14.84 -2.87 -3.65
CA ILE A 85 13.56 -2.24 -3.98
C ILE A 85 12.70 -3.19 -4.83
N GLU A 86 13.30 -3.87 -5.80
CA GLU A 86 12.63 -4.84 -6.67
C GLU A 86 12.04 -6.01 -5.86
N THR A 87 12.87 -6.67 -5.07
CA THR A 87 12.54 -7.89 -4.34
C THR A 87 11.54 -7.66 -3.22
N HIS A 88 11.67 -6.54 -2.49
CA HIS A 88 10.91 -6.33 -1.26
C HIS A 88 9.81 -5.28 -1.37
N TYR A 89 9.61 -4.63 -2.52
CA TYR A 89 8.58 -3.60 -2.62
C TYR A 89 7.87 -3.64 -3.97
N LEU A 90 8.57 -3.61 -5.10
CA LEU A 90 7.90 -3.48 -6.41
C LEU A 90 7.00 -4.67 -6.74
N GLU A 91 7.40 -5.90 -6.40
CA GLU A 91 6.53 -7.07 -6.57
C GLU A 91 5.29 -6.99 -5.67
N GLU A 92 5.47 -6.62 -4.39
CA GLU A 92 4.38 -6.45 -3.41
C GLU A 92 3.40 -5.38 -3.88
N GLN A 93 3.88 -4.22 -4.37
CA GLN A 93 3.03 -3.16 -4.91
C GLN A 93 2.18 -3.61 -6.10
N VAL A 94 2.76 -4.35 -7.06
CA VAL A 94 2.01 -4.83 -8.23
C VAL A 94 0.88 -5.77 -7.80
N ASN A 95 1.16 -6.66 -6.85
CA ASN A 95 0.17 -7.59 -6.31
C ASN A 95 -0.94 -6.86 -5.53
N ALA A 96 -0.59 -5.91 -4.66
CA ALA A 96 -1.54 -5.11 -3.89
C ALA A 96 -2.45 -4.26 -4.81
N ILE A 97 -1.87 -3.58 -5.80
CA ILE A 97 -2.63 -2.78 -6.79
C ILE A 97 -3.63 -3.66 -7.54
N LYS A 98 -3.22 -4.88 -7.94
CA LYS A 98 -4.09 -5.83 -8.63
C LYS A 98 -5.22 -6.30 -7.73
N GLU A 99 -4.92 -6.66 -6.49
CA GLU A 99 -5.90 -7.11 -5.50
C GLU A 99 -6.97 -6.04 -5.24
N ILE A 100 -6.55 -4.81 -4.95
CA ILE A 100 -7.49 -3.70 -4.71
C ILE A 100 -8.32 -3.39 -5.96
N ALA A 101 -7.73 -3.45 -7.16
CA ALA A 101 -8.48 -3.28 -8.40
C ALA A 101 -9.55 -4.38 -8.61
N ASP A 102 -9.26 -5.62 -8.20
CA ASP A 102 -10.24 -6.69 -8.19
C ASP A 102 -11.35 -6.41 -7.18
N HIS A 103 -11.01 -5.96 -5.96
CA HIS A 103 -11.99 -5.57 -4.95
C HIS A 103 -12.95 -4.49 -5.48
N ILE A 104 -12.43 -3.43 -6.09
CA ILE A 104 -13.23 -2.37 -6.72
C ILE A 104 -14.16 -2.93 -7.80
N THR A 105 -13.65 -3.81 -8.65
CA THR A 105 -14.43 -4.42 -9.74
C THR A 105 -15.57 -5.27 -9.19
N GLN A 106 -15.31 -6.04 -8.12
CA GLN A 106 -16.32 -6.86 -7.47
C GLN A 106 -17.35 -6.00 -6.73
N LEU A 107 -16.92 -4.96 -6.02
CA LEU A 107 -17.82 -4.03 -5.32
C LEU A 107 -18.77 -3.31 -6.27
N LYS A 108 -18.25 -2.85 -7.42
CA LYS A 108 -19.09 -2.32 -8.49
C LYS A 108 -20.11 -3.32 -9.03
N ARG A 109 -19.75 -4.62 -9.06
CA ARG A 109 -20.65 -5.69 -9.54
C ARG A 109 -21.77 -5.99 -8.53
N VAL A 110 -21.44 -6.10 -7.24
CA VAL A 110 -22.43 -6.46 -6.22
C VAL A 110 -23.35 -5.29 -5.85
N GLY A 111 -22.89 -4.05 -6.06
CA GLY A 111 -23.69 -2.84 -5.80
C GLY A 111 -23.82 -2.51 -4.31
N ALA A 112 -24.54 -1.42 -4.03
CA ALA A 112 -24.71 -0.89 -2.68
C ALA A 112 -25.68 -1.71 -1.82
N GLY A 113 -25.64 -1.49 -0.50
CA GLY A 113 -26.56 -2.11 0.46
C GLY A 113 -26.22 -3.59 0.70
N LEU A 114 -27.10 -4.50 0.28
CA LEU A 114 -26.90 -5.94 0.51
C LEU A 114 -25.62 -6.47 -0.15
N GLY A 115 -25.26 -5.95 -1.34
CA GLY A 115 -24.06 -6.36 -2.05
C GLY A 115 -22.78 -6.04 -1.27
N GLU A 116 -22.69 -4.83 -0.75
CA GLU A 116 -21.59 -4.39 0.11
C GLU A 116 -21.52 -5.18 1.42
N TYR A 117 -22.67 -5.47 2.04
CA TYR A 117 -22.74 -6.30 3.25
C TYR A 117 -22.20 -7.72 3.03
N GLU A 118 -22.63 -8.40 1.96
CA GLU A 118 -22.09 -9.73 1.64
C GLU A 118 -20.61 -9.68 1.26
N TYR A 119 -20.15 -8.56 0.68
CA TYR A 119 -18.74 -8.35 0.40
C TYR A 119 -17.90 -8.15 1.67
N ASP A 120 -18.40 -7.39 2.64
CA ASP A 120 -17.75 -7.23 3.96
C ASP A 120 -17.56 -8.59 4.64
N ARG A 121 -18.58 -9.45 4.62
CA ARG A 121 -18.48 -10.81 5.17
C ARG A 121 -17.41 -11.66 4.48
N ARG A 122 -17.21 -11.47 3.18
CA ARG A 122 -16.15 -12.15 2.42
C ARG A 122 -14.75 -11.63 2.76
N LEU A 123 -14.61 -10.36 3.12
CA LEU A 123 -13.32 -9.80 3.55
C LEU A 123 -12.91 -10.26 4.96
N GLU A 124 -13.86 -10.80 5.73
CA GLU A 124 -13.61 -11.38 7.06
C GLU A 124 -13.17 -12.85 6.99
N SER A 125 -13.50 -13.56 5.91
CA SER A 125 -13.17 -14.98 5.68
C SER A 125 -11.82 -15.19 5.01
#